data_AF-A0A0F9G5Y0-F1
#
_entry.id   AF-A0A0F9G5Y0-F1
#
_cell.length_a   1.000
_cell.length_b   1.000
_cell.length_c   1.000
_cell.angle_alpha   90.00
_cell.angle_beta   90.00
_cell.angle_gamma   90.00
#
_symmetry.space_group_name_H-M   'P 1'
#
loop_
_entity.id
_entity.type
_entity.pdbx_description
1 polymer ?
#
loop_
_entity_poly.entity_id
_entity_poly.type
_entity_poly.pdbx_seq_one_letter_code
_entity_poly.pdbx_strand_id
1 'polypeptide(L)'
;YLDTLVPANPDYRRLRAAMQLYMAIEEDGGWTLIPKGGKLKRGVSGPRVLDLRSRLGATGDLAAAEALSTSQLFDKAVAAAVGQGVGAVRPLPTFRLL
;
A
#
# COMPACT_ATOMS: atom_id res chain seq x y z
N TYR A 1 19.80 25.54 10.09
CA TYR A 1 19.72 26.51 8.98
C TYR A 1 19.12 25.92 7.70
N LEU A 2 18.96 24.59 7.55
CA LEU A 2 18.34 23.98 6.37
C LEU A 2 16.82 23.77 6.49
N ASP A 3 16.27 23.69 7.71
CA ASP A 3 14.83 23.46 7.92
C ASP A 3 13.93 24.65 7.53
N THR A 4 14.51 25.85 7.35
CA THR A 4 13.80 27.07 6.95
C THR A 4 13.62 27.20 5.43
N LEU A 5 14.25 26.34 4.64
CA LEU A 5 14.11 26.29 3.17
C LEU A 5 13.03 25.29 2.72
N VAL A 6 12.54 24.45 3.63
CA VAL A 6 11.47 23.52 3.35
C VAL A 6 10.17 24.33 3.20
N PRO A 7 9.49 24.28 2.04
CA PRO A 7 8.21 24.94 1.90
C PRO A 7 7.28 24.45 3.02
N ALA A 8 6.68 25.37 3.78
CA ALA A 8 5.68 25.03 4.80
C ALA A 8 4.41 24.37 4.21
N ASN A 9 4.39 24.18 2.89
CA ASN A 9 3.32 23.55 2.13
C ASN A 9 3.09 22.10 2.63
N PRO A 10 1.88 21.78 3.14
CA PRO A 10 1.48 20.43 3.48
C PRO A 10 1.70 19.41 2.36
N ASP A 11 1.61 19.81 1.10
CA ASP A 11 1.80 18.93 -0.06
C ASP A 11 3.25 18.48 -0.21
N TYR A 12 4.22 19.36 0.09
CA TYR A 12 5.63 18.99 0.08
C TYR A 12 5.94 17.96 1.17
N ARG A 13 5.39 18.16 2.38
CA ARG A 13 5.53 17.22 3.49
C ARG A 13 4.94 15.86 3.16
N ARG A 14 3.77 15.84 2.50
CA ARG A 14 3.18 14.61 1.95
C ARG A 14 4.16 13.97 0.97
N LEU A 15 4.60 14.66 -0.07
CA LEU A 15 5.47 14.04 -1.07
C LEU A 15 6.76 13.43 -0.46
N ARG A 16 7.38 14.13 0.49
CA ARG A 16 8.55 13.61 1.21
C ARG A 16 8.26 12.32 1.98
N ALA A 17 7.10 12.24 2.65
CA ALA A 17 6.70 11.02 3.36
C ALA A 17 6.38 9.86 2.39
N ALA A 18 5.82 10.13 1.21
CA ALA A 18 5.62 9.10 0.16
C ALA A 18 6.96 8.58 -0.31
N MET A 19 7.91 9.48 -0.57
CA MET A 19 9.25 9.10 -0.99
C MET A 19 9.89 8.16 0.03
N GLN A 20 9.84 8.49 1.32
CA GLN A 20 10.39 7.62 2.36
C GLN A 20 9.68 6.26 2.43
N LEU A 21 8.36 6.23 2.30
CA LEU A 21 7.61 4.97 2.22
C LEU A 21 8.08 4.11 1.04
N TYR A 22 8.19 4.70 -0.15
CA TYR A 22 8.59 3.97 -1.35
C TYR A 22 10.04 3.52 -1.33
N MET A 23 10.95 4.31 -0.73
CA MET A 23 12.33 3.88 -0.50
C MET A 23 12.40 2.69 0.47
N ALA A 24 11.63 2.72 1.55
CA ALA A 24 11.58 1.59 2.49
C ALA A 24 11.05 0.32 1.80
N ILE A 25 10.06 0.45 0.91
CA ILE A 25 9.56 -0.69 0.12
C ILE A 25 10.64 -1.21 -0.83
N GLU A 26 11.43 -0.33 -1.46
CA GLU A 26 12.57 -0.75 -2.30
C GLU A 26 13.63 -1.50 -1.50
N GLU A 27 13.99 -0.99 -0.32
CA GLU A 27 14.95 -1.62 0.59
C GLU A 27 14.48 -2.99 1.10
N ASP A 28 13.16 -3.18 1.30
CA ASP A 28 12.54 -4.44 1.74
C ASP A 28 12.38 -5.48 0.58
N GLY A 29 13.07 -5.26 -0.54
CA GLY A 29 13.03 -6.15 -1.71
C GLY A 29 12.02 -5.75 -2.79
N GLY A 30 11.43 -4.55 -2.65
CA GLY A 30 10.52 -3.96 -3.62
C GLY A 30 9.09 -4.48 -3.52
N TRP A 31 8.31 -4.16 -4.55
CA TRP A 31 6.92 -4.59 -4.62
C TRP A 31 6.81 -6.10 -4.86
N THR A 32 5.98 -6.77 -4.06
CA THR A 32 5.60 -8.16 -4.33
C THR A 32 5.05 -8.29 -5.75
N LEU A 33 5.76 -9.05 -6.58
CA LEU A 33 5.35 -9.32 -7.95
C LEU A 33 4.16 -10.26 -7.92
N ILE A 34 3.02 -9.84 -8.48
CA ILE A 34 1.87 -10.72 -8.65
C ILE A 34 2.00 -11.40 -10.01
N PRO A 35 2.14 -12.75 -10.08
CA PRO A 35 2.26 -13.46 -11.34
C PRO A 35 1.10 -13.13 -12.29
N LYS A 36 1.36 -13.16 -13.60
CA LYS A 36 0.30 -13.03 -14.61
C LYS A 36 -0.67 -14.22 -14.51
N GLY A 37 -1.93 -14.00 -14.86
CA GLY A 37 -2.97 -15.03 -14.83
C GLY A 37 -4.37 -14.44 -14.96
N GLY A 38 -5.39 -15.25 -14.73
CA GLY A 38 -6.80 -14.86 -14.83
C GLY A 38 -7.19 -13.65 -13.96
N LYS A 39 -8.34 -13.04 -14.23
CA LYS A 39 -8.80 -11.87 -13.48
C LYS A 39 -9.02 -12.21 -12.00
N LEU A 40 -8.40 -11.44 -11.10
CA LEU A 40 -8.69 -11.49 -9.67
C LEU A 40 -9.98 -10.71 -9.41
N LYS A 41 -10.98 -11.38 -8.84
CA LYS A 41 -12.28 -10.81 -8.50
C LYS A 41 -12.83 -11.48 -7.25
N ARG A 42 -13.78 -10.82 -6.60
CA ARG A 42 -14.44 -11.34 -5.39
C ARG A 42 -14.92 -12.78 -5.58
N GLY A 43 -14.60 -13.64 -4.62
CA GLY A 43 -14.93 -15.06 -4.61
C GLY A 43 -13.92 -15.97 -5.31
N VAL A 44 -12.91 -15.43 -6.00
CA VAL A 44 -11.79 -16.23 -6.51
C VAL A 44 -10.84 -16.53 -5.35
N SER A 45 -10.36 -17.77 -5.28
CA SER A 45 -9.31 -18.18 -4.36
C SER A 45 -8.05 -18.58 -5.14
N GLY A 46 -6.88 -18.27 -4.58
CA GLY A 46 -5.62 -18.79 -5.10
C GLY A 46 -4.39 -18.08 -4.54
N PRO A 47 -3.19 -18.58 -4.84
CA PRO A 47 -1.93 -18.06 -4.30
C PRO A 47 -1.70 -16.59 -4.66
N ARG A 48 -2.18 -16.15 -5.83
CA ARG A 48 -2.09 -14.76 -6.29
C ARG A 48 -2.83 -13.75 -5.40
N VAL A 49 -3.78 -14.22 -4.57
CA VAL A 49 -4.44 -13.36 -3.58
C VAL A 49 -3.51 -13.07 -2.41
N LEU A 50 -2.64 -14.01 -2.03
CA LEU A 50 -1.63 -13.77 -0.99
C LEU A 50 -0.60 -12.74 -1.44
N ASP A 51 -0.14 -12.84 -2.70
CA ASP A 51 0.75 -11.85 -3.29
C ASP A 51 0.10 -10.46 -3.31
N LEU A 52 -1.20 -10.41 -3.66
CA LEU A 52 -1.98 -9.18 -3.64
C LEU A 52 -2.15 -8.61 -2.23
N ARG A 53 -2.43 -9.44 -1.21
CA ARG A 53 -2.53 -9.01 0.19
C ARG A 53 -1.22 -8.41 0.68
N SER A 54 -0.10 -9.07 0.39
CA SER A 54 1.24 -8.60 0.76
C SER A 54 1.51 -7.23 0.15
N ARG A 55 1.22 -7.07 -1.16
CA ARG A 55 1.36 -5.80 -1.86
C ARG A 55 0.49 -4.69 -1.27
N LEU A 56 -0.78 -4.97 -1.00
CA LEU A 56 -1.71 -4.00 -0.40
C LEU A 56 -1.36 -3.67 1.06
N GLY A 57 -0.73 -4.61 1.77
CA GLY A 57 -0.18 -4.37 3.10
C GLY A 57 1.01 -3.40 3.07
N ALA A 58 1.94 -3.61 2.12
CA ALA A 58 3.12 -2.75 1.94
C ALA A 58 2.74 -1.29 1.60
N THR A 59 1.65 -1.07 0.85
CA THR A 59 1.12 0.28 0.59
C THR A 59 0.26 0.85 1.73
N GLY A 60 -0.18 0.02 2.68
CA GLY A 60 -1.19 0.40 3.67
C GLY A 60 -2.62 0.54 3.09
N ASP A 61 -2.87 0.00 1.90
CA ASP A 61 -4.22 -0.10 1.32
C ASP A 61 -5.06 -1.20 1.99
N LEU A 62 -4.40 -2.19 2.58
CA LEU A 62 -5.00 -3.22 3.41
C LEU A 62 -4.45 -3.10 4.83
N ALA A 63 -5.33 -3.21 5.83
CA ALA A 63 -4.92 -3.18 7.23
C ALA A 63 -3.89 -4.28 7.52
N ALA A 64 -2.87 -4.00 8.33
CA ALA A 64 -1.79 -4.95 8.61
C ALA A 64 -2.30 -6.32 9.10
N ALA A 65 -3.33 -6.34 9.96
CA ALA A 65 -3.95 -7.58 10.42
C ALA A 65 -4.58 -8.41 9.27
N GLU A 66 -5.16 -7.75 8.27
CA GLU A 66 -5.75 -8.40 7.10
C GLU A 66 -4.69 -8.82 6.06
N ALA A 67 -3.60 -8.06 5.98
CA ALA A 67 -2.47 -8.36 5.10
C ALA A 67 -1.67 -9.59 5.56
N LEU A 68 -1.58 -9.82 6.88
CA LEU A 68 -0.95 -11.00 7.48
C LEU A 68 -1.81 -12.28 7.39
N SER A 69 -3.04 -12.17 6.87
CA SER A 69 -3.92 -13.33 6.71
C SER A 69 -3.40 -14.29 5.63
N THR A 70 -3.41 -15.58 5.93
CA THR A 70 -3.10 -16.66 4.97
C THR A 70 -4.30 -17.05 4.10
N SER A 71 -5.40 -16.29 4.17
CA SER A 71 -6.57 -16.50 3.34
C SER A 71 -6.27 -16.22 1.87
N GLN A 72 -6.38 -17.27 1.06
CA GLN A 72 -6.27 -17.19 -0.39
C GLN A 72 -7.54 -16.64 -1.04
N LEU A 73 -8.60 -16.34 -0.28
CA LEU A 73 -9.85 -15.84 -0.81
C LEU A 73 -9.77 -14.34 -1.09
N PHE A 74 -10.14 -13.96 -2.31
CA PHE A 74 -10.41 -12.58 -2.66
C PHE A 74 -11.75 -12.18 -2.02
N ASP A 75 -11.66 -11.75 -0.77
CA ASP A 75 -12.79 -11.38 0.07
C ASP A 75 -13.19 -9.90 -0.11
N LYS A 76 -14.08 -9.43 0.75
CA LYS A 76 -14.56 -8.04 0.74
C LYS A 76 -13.46 -7.04 1.10
N ALA A 77 -12.54 -7.39 2.00
CA ALA A 77 -11.48 -6.49 2.44
C ALA A 77 -10.47 -6.26 1.30
N VAL A 78 -10.04 -7.33 0.65
CA VAL A 78 -9.16 -7.25 -0.54
C VAL A 78 -9.85 -6.52 -1.69
N ALA A 79 -11.14 -6.80 -1.93
CA ALA A 79 -11.91 -6.09 -2.96
C ALA A 79 -12.00 -4.57 -2.70
N ALA A 80 -12.24 -4.18 -1.45
CA ALA A 80 -12.32 -2.78 -1.06
C ALA A 80 -10.97 -2.08 -1.22
N ALA A 81 -9.88 -2.71 -0.78
CA ALA A 81 -8.52 -2.19 -0.90
C ALA A 81 -8.12 -1.97 -2.37
N VAL A 82 -8.38 -2.94 -3.26
CA VAL A 82 -8.12 -2.78 -4.70
C VAL A 82 -8.96 -1.65 -5.30
N GLY A 83 -10.23 -1.52 -4.92
CA GLY A 83 -11.09 -0.44 -5.41
C GLY A 83 -10.60 0.96 -5.03
N GLN A 84 -9.91 1.09 -3.90
CA GLN A 84 -9.32 2.36 -3.44
C GLN A 84 -7.98 2.65 -4.15
N GLY A 85 -7.17 1.62 -4.43
CA GLY A 85 -5.81 1.77 -4.96
C GLY A 85 -5.69 2.15 -6.45
N VAL A 86 -6.75 1.98 -7.27
CA VAL A 86 -6.68 2.24 -8.73
C VAL A 86 -6.96 3.72 -9.09
N GLY A 87 -7.45 4.53 -8.15
CA GLY A 87 -7.82 5.93 -8.42
C GLY A 87 -7.36 6.96 -7.38
N ALA A 88 -6.94 6.52 -6.19
CA ALA A 88 -6.52 7.44 -5.14
C ALA A 88 -5.03 7.30 -4.86
N VAL A 89 -4.23 8.27 -5.31
CA VAL A 89 -3.04 8.66 -4.56
C VAL A 89 -3.55 9.16 -3.21
N ARG A 90 -3.71 8.24 -2.26
CA ARG A 90 -4.26 8.54 -0.95
C ARG A 90 -3.24 9.40 -0.19
N PRO A 91 -3.68 10.44 0.55
CA PRO A 91 -2.76 11.20 1.40
C PRO A 91 -2.15 10.24 2.42
N LEU A 92 -0.83 10.29 2.48
CA LEU A 92 0.00 9.44 3.35
C LEU A 92 -0.43 9.54 4.81
N PRO A 93 -0.13 8.52 5.64
CA PRO A 93 -0.43 8.56 7.05
C PRO A 93 0.10 9.86 7.67
N THR A 94 -0.81 10.63 8.27
CA THR A 94 -0.46 11.76 9.11
C THR A 94 0.30 11.21 10.30
N PHE A 95 1.64 11.19 10.22
CA PHE A 95 2.49 10.90 11.36
C PHE A 95 2.24 12.00 12.39
N ARG A 96 1.47 11.67 13.43
CA ARG A 96 1.32 12.51 14.61
C ARG A 96 2.65 12.43 15.36
N LEU A 97 3.54 13.38 15.05
CA LEU A 97 4.73 13.62 15.84
C LEU A 97 4.28 13.92 17.27
N LEU A 98 4.69 13.06 18.20
CA LEU A 98 4.73 13.36 19.63
C LEU A 98 5.86 14.36 19.88
#